data_AF-A0A2R6LJ06-F1
#
_entry.id   AF-A0A2R6LJ06-F1
#
_cell.length_a   1.000
_cell.length_b   1.000
_cell.length_c   1.000
_cell.angle_alpha   90.00
_cell.angle_beta   90.00
_cell.angle_gamma   90.00
#
_symmetry.space_group_name_H-M   'P 1'
#
loop_
_entity.id
_entity.type
_entity.pdbx_description
1 polymer ?
#
loop_
_entity_poly.entity_id
_entity_poly.type
_entity_poly.pdbx_seq_one_letter_code
_entity_poly.pdbx_strand_id
1 'polypeptide(L)'
;MAGEFSLRAHTADVAVEATGDTLGEAFAAAADGLTAAHCESVLPADHEADVHWNGSWVVEASARGVPLAAVEAREIKAVTYSEMEIVETDGGWRIYVVFDV
;
A
#
# COMPACT_ATOMS: atom_id res chain seq x y z
N MET A 1 6.74 -45.33 -4.80
CA MET A 1 6.81 -44.64 -3.49
C MET A 1 6.21 -43.26 -3.67
N ALA A 2 5.26 -42.87 -2.83
CA ALA A 2 4.73 -41.51 -2.82
C ALA A 2 5.65 -40.65 -1.92
N GLY A 3 5.96 -39.43 -2.33
CA GLY A 3 6.79 -38.51 -1.54
C GLY A 3 6.04 -37.92 -0.34
N GLU A 4 6.79 -37.31 0.57
CA GLU A 4 6.26 -36.59 1.75
C GLU A 4 6.40 -35.07 1.58
N PHE A 5 5.53 -34.30 2.24
CA PHE A 5 5.55 -32.83 2.27
C PHE A 5 5.30 -32.27 3.67
N SER A 6 5.80 -31.05 3.95
CA SER A 6 5.46 -30.28 5.15
C SER A 6 5.31 -28.80 4.79
N LEU A 7 4.20 -28.18 5.21
CA LEU A 7 4.01 -26.73 5.06
C LEU A 7 4.86 -25.99 6.10
N ARG A 8 5.39 -24.83 5.71
CA ARG A 8 6.17 -23.93 6.56
C ARG A 8 5.52 -22.55 6.50
N ALA A 9 5.49 -21.86 7.64
CA ALA A 9 5.11 -20.45 7.64
C ALA A 9 6.12 -19.69 6.77
N HIS A 10 5.62 -18.86 5.87
CA HIS A 10 6.40 -17.90 5.10
C HIS A 10 5.93 -16.51 5.51
N THR A 11 6.86 -15.66 5.90
CA THR A 11 6.61 -14.27 6.30
C THR A 11 7.33 -13.40 5.29
N ALA A 12 6.60 -12.89 4.31
CA ALA A 12 7.13 -11.92 3.38
C ALA A 12 6.13 -10.78 3.31
N ASP A 13 6.00 -10.07 4.42
CA ASP A 13 4.92 -9.11 4.62
C ASP A 13 5.52 -7.75 4.99
N VAL A 14 5.39 -6.78 4.10
CA VAL A 14 5.62 -5.37 4.43
C VAL A 14 4.27 -4.74 4.69
N ALA A 15 4.06 -4.26 5.92
CA ALA A 15 2.88 -3.49 6.27
C ALA A 15 3.12 -2.00 6.04
N VAL A 16 2.12 -1.32 5.47
CA VAL A 16 2.03 0.14 5.43
C VAL A 16 0.84 0.56 6.27
N GLU A 17 1.11 1.40 7.25
CA GLU A 17 0.10 2.15 7.98
C GLU A 17 0.16 3.60 7.53
N ALA A 18 -0.98 4.14 7.09
CA ALA A 18 -1.11 5.48 6.56
C ALA A 18 -2.28 6.22 7.20
N THR A 19 -2.13 7.53 7.35
CA THR A 19 -3.16 8.42 7.92
C THR A 19 -3.34 9.65 7.05
N GLY A 20 -4.54 10.23 7.05
CA GLY A 20 -4.84 11.50 6.39
C GLY A 20 -6.09 12.14 6.99
N ASP A 21 -6.26 13.45 6.82
CA ASP A 21 -7.44 14.16 7.32
C ASP A 21 -8.70 13.76 6.53
N THR A 22 -8.50 13.32 5.28
CA THR A 22 -9.54 12.74 4.43
C THR A 22 -9.20 11.30 4.01
N LEU A 23 -10.22 10.55 3.58
CA LEU A 23 -10.03 9.21 3.02
C LEU A 23 -9.09 9.24 1.79
N GLY A 24 -9.20 10.28 0.96
CA GLY A 24 -8.32 10.49 -0.19
C GLY A 24 -6.86 10.68 0.20
N GLU A 25 -6.61 11.54 1.20
CA GLU A 25 -5.25 11.73 1.73
C GLU A 25 -4.67 10.44 2.32
N ALA A 26 -5.46 9.65 3.05
CA ALA A 26 -5.01 8.37 3.57
C ALA A 26 -4.67 7.37 2.45
N PHE A 27 -5.44 7.36 1.35
CA PHE A 27 -5.15 6.54 0.16
C PHE A 27 -3.87 6.98 -0.55
N ALA A 28 -3.66 8.29 -0.71
CA ALA A 28 -2.42 8.83 -1.28
C ALA A 28 -1.21 8.47 -0.42
N ALA A 29 -1.30 8.65 0.90
CA ALA A 29 -0.25 8.27 1.84
C ALA A 29 0.04 6.76 1.84
N ALA A 30 -0.98 5.91 1.66
CA ALA A 30 -0.77 4.46 1.50
C ALA A 30 0.00 4.13 0.20
N ALA A 31 -0.26 4.86 -0.89
CA ALA A 31 0.47 4.72 -2.16
C ALA A 31 1.93 5.21 -2.04
N ASP A 32 2.18 6.26 -1.25
CA ASP A 32 3.53 6.70 -0.89
C ASP A 32 4.27 5.62 -0.10
N GLY A 33 3.60 5.03 0.89
CA GLY A 33 4.14 3.93 1.68
C GLY A 33 4.49 2.70 0.82
N LEU A 34 3.64 2.35 -0.15
CA LEU A 34 3.95 1.30 -1.13
C LEU A 34 5.19 1.64 -1.97
N THR A 35 5.28 2.88 -2.45
CA THR A 35 6.46 3.35 -3.21
C THR A 35 7.73 3.30 -2.37
N ALA A 36 7.64 3.70 -1.11
CA ALA A 36 8.74 3.64 -0.16
C ALA A 36 9.12 2.20 0.19
N ALA A 37 8.15 1.28 0.26
CA ALA A 37 8.40 -0.14 0.46
C ALA A 37 9.15 -0.76 -0.74
N HIS A 38 8.89 -0.31 -1.96
CA HIS A 38 9.68 -0.69 -3.14
C HIS A 38 11.12 -0.17 -3.05
N CYS A 39 11.31 1.11 -2.74
CA CYS A 39 12.61 1.77 -2.87
C CYS A 39 13.45 1.80 -1.59
N GLU A 40 12.93 1.23 -0.50
CA GLU A 40 13.48 1.36 0.87
C GLU A 40 13.79 2.82 1.27
N SER A 41 13.09 3.77 0.66
CA SER A 41 13.34 5.22 0.78
C SER A 41 12.10 6.01 0.36
N VAL A 42 11.90 7.19 0.95
CA VAL A 42 10.81 8.08 0.57
C VAL A 42 11.19 8.87 -0.68
N LEU A 43 10.42 8.71 -1.75
CA LEU A 43 10.55 9.48 -2.98
C LEU A 43 9.68 10.75 -2.91
N PRO A 44 9.99 11.80 -3.68
CA PRO A 44 9.11 12.96 -3.85
C PRO A 44 7.90 12.60 -4.76
N ALA A 45 7.33 11.42 -4.56
CA ALA A 45 6.12 10.95 -5.21
C ALA A 45 4.96 11.59 -4.44
N ASP A 46 4.64 12.82 -4.78
CA ASP A 46 3.54 13.57 -4.19
C ASP A 46 2.23 13.08 -4.82
N HIS A 47 1.80 11.87 -4.42
CA HIS A 47 0.58 11.23 -4.90
C HIS A 47 -0.65 12.00 -4.40
N GLU A 48 -1.69 12.04 -5.24
CA GLU A 48 -2.95 12.69 -4.89
C GLU A 48 -4.09 11.70 -5.17
N ALA A 49 -5.08 11.66 -4.29
CA ALA A 49 -6.29 10.86 -4.49
C ALA A 49 -7.52 11.57 -3.93
N ASP A 50 -8.61 11.54 -4.69
CA ASP A 50 -9.96 11.88 -4.25
C ASP A 50 -10.79 10.61 -4.17
N VAL A 51 -11.35 10.34 -3.00
CA VAL A 51 -12.14 9.12 -2.72
C VAL A 51 -13.52 9.54 -2.26
N HIS A 52 -14.54 9.14 -3.01
CA HIS A 52 -15.91 9.52 -2.72
C HIS A 52 -16.91 8.42 -3.10
N TRP A 53 -18.13 8.55 -2.57
CA TRP A 53 -19.25 7.68 -2.92
C TRP A 53 -20.15 8.32 -3.97
N ASN A 54 -20.42 7.60 -5.06
CA ASN A 54 -21.34 8.03 -6.13
C ASN A 54 -22.23 6.86 -6.60
N GLY A 55 -22.89 6.18 -5.65
CA GLY A 55 -23.63 4.93 -5.92
C GLY A 55 -22.73 3.68 -5.99
N SER A 56 -21.42 3.89 -6.14
CA SER A 56 -20.33 2.97 -5.83
C SER A 56 -19.16 3.78 -5.26
N TRP A 57 -18.20 3.11 -4.62
CA TRP A 57 -16.94 3.76 -4.26
C TRP A 57 -16.16 4.11 -5.53
N VAL A 58 -15.66 5.34 -5.60
CA VAL A 58 -14.84 5.85 -6.70
C VAL A 58 -13.56 6.42 -6.10
N VAL A 59 -12.44 6.11 -6.75
CA VAL A 59 -11.14 6.73 -6.50
C VAL A 59 -10.66 7.36 -7.79
N GLU A 60 -10.40 8.66 -7.77
CA GLU A 60 -9.68 9.38 -8.81
C GLU A 60 -8.32 9.77 -8.26
N ALA A 61 -7.24 9.36 -8.91
CA ALA A 61 -5.90 9.54 -8.36
C ALA A 61 -4.87 9.92 -9.44
N SER A 62 -3.80 10.58 -9.00
CA SER A 62 -2.64 10.89 -9.82
C SER A 62 -1.35 10.47 -9.12
N ALA A 63 -0.35 10.10 -9.92
CA ALA A 63 0.94 9.62 -9.43
C ALA A 63 2.11 10.31 -10.12
N ARG A 64 3.16 10.57 -9.35
CA ARG A 64 4.43 11.10 -9.85
C ARG A 64 5.51 10.03 -9.68
N GLY A 65 6.01 9.53 -10.81
CA GLY A 65 7.07 8.54 -10.83
C GLY A 65 8.46 9.16 -11.05
N VAL A 66 9.49 8.39 -10.71
CA VAL A 66 10.88 8.62 -11.13
C VAL A 66 11.32 7.51 -12.09
N PRO A 67 12.32 7.72 -12.95
CA PRO A 67 12.85 6.65 -13.79
C PRO A 67 13.37 5.49 -12.95
N LEU A 68 13.01 4.25 -13.29
CA LEU A 68 13.45 3.05 -12.54
C LEU A 68 14.98 2.95 -12.47
N ALA A 69 15.70 3.36 -13.52
CA ALA A 69 17.16 3.35 -13.53
C ALA A 69 17.82 4.34 -12.54
N ALA A 70 17.04 5.24 -11.93
CA ALA A 70 17.50 6.21 -10.95
C ALA A 70 17.31 5.74 -9.50
N VAL A 71 16.71 4.57 -9.27
CA VAL A 71 16.44 4.00 -7.95
C VAL A 71 16.84 2.53 -7.88
N GLU A 72 17.20 2.07 -6.69
CA GLU A 72 17.20 0.63 -6.40
C GLU A 72 15.84 0.30 -5.80
N ALA A 73 15.13 -0.63 -6.43
CA ALA A 73 13.80 -1.04 -5.99
C ALA A 73 13.74 -2.57 -5.87
N ARG A 74 13.15 -3.04 -4.77
CA ARG A 74 12.77 -4.44 -4.60
C ARG A 74 11.41 -4.71 -5.25
N GLU A 75 11.15 -5.97 -5.57
CA GLU A 75 9.83 -6.40 -6.01
C GLU A 75 8.84 -6.43 -4.83
N ILE A 76 7.61 -6.02 -5.10
CA ILE A 76 6.44 -6.30 -4.28
C ILE A 76 5.52 -7.12 -5.19
N LYS A 77 5.18 -8.33 -4.78
CA LYS A 77 4.45 -9.31 -5.60
C LYS A 77 2.96 -9.05 -5.63
N ALA A 78 2.39 -8.64 -4.50
CA ALA A 78 0.95 -8.44 -4.39
C ALA A 78 0.55 -7.48 -3.28
N VAL A 79 -0.60 -6.84 -3.48
CA VAL A 79 -1.40 -6.23 -2.41
C VAL A 79 -2.31 -7.31 -1.84
N THR A 80 -2.40 -7.42 -0.51
CA THR A 80 -3.21 -8.44 0.14
C THR A 80 -4.33 -7.83 0.96
N TYR A 81 -5.42 -8.59 1.16
CA TYR A 81 -6.48 -8.25 2.11
C TYR A 81 -6.20 -8.78 3.53
N SER A 82 -5.07 -9.46 3.73
CA SER A 82 -4.68 -9.97 5.04
C SER A 82 -4.48 -8.80 5.99
N GLU A 83 -5.21 -8.82 7.11
CA GLU A 83 -5.15 -7.76 8.13
C GLU A 83 -5.51 -6.35 7.62
N MET A 84 -6.06 -6.24 6.39
CA MET A 84 -6.39 -4.93 5.82
C MET A 84 -7.48 -4.25 6.64
N GLU A 85 -7.24 -2.98 6.96
CA GLU A 85 -8.17 -2.16 7.72
C GLU A 85 -8.22 -0.75 7.14
N ILE A 86 -9.43 -0.22 6.96
CA ILE A 86 -9.68 1.18 6.59
C ILE A 86 -10.72 1.69 7.57
N VAL A 87 -10.34 2.62 8.44
CA VAL A 87 -11.21 3.12 9.51
C VAL A 87 -11.18 4.63 9.60
N GLU A 88 -12.36 5.20 9.84
CA GLU A 88 -12.51 6.57 10.29
C GLU A 88 -12.18 6.64 11.78
N THR A 89 -11.48 7.69 12.18
CA THR A 89 -10.98 7.95 13.53
C THR A 89 -11.32 9.38 13.94
N ASP A 90 -11.12 9.72 15.21
CA ASP A 90 -11.33 11.10 15.70
C ASP A 90 -10.39 12.13 15.03
N GLY A 91 -9.30 11.68 14.40
CA GLY A 91 -8.28 12.51 13.74
C GLY A 91 -8.25 12.39 12.21
N GLY A 92 -9.31 11.88 11.58
CA GLY A 92 -9.34 11.60 10.14
C GLY A 92 -9.38 10.11 9.86
N TRP A 93 -8.65 9.64 8.85
CA TRP A 93 -8.68 8.25 8.39
C TRP A 93 -7.36 7.53 8.66
N ARG A 94 -7.44 6.23 8.95
CA ARG A 94 -6.29 5.31 9.03
C ARG A 94 -6.50 4.15 8.07
N ILE A 95 -5.46 3.81 7.32
CA ILE A 95 -5.37 2.63 6.45
C ILE A 95 -4.21 1.76 6.92
N TYR A 96 -4.46 0.46 7.03
CA TYR A 96 -3.44 -0.56 7.24
C TYR A 96 -3.55 -1.59 6.12
N VAL A 97 -2.44 -1.84 5.42
CA VAL A 97 -2.38 -2.79 4.30
C VAL A 97 -1.08 -3.57 4.33
N VAL A 98 -1.17 -4.87 4.04
CA VAL A 98 -0.03 -5.79 3.98
C VAL A 98 0.27 -6.17 2.53
N PHE A 99 1.53 -6.07 2.15
CA PHE A 99 2.04 -6.43 0.83
C PHE A 99 2.91 -7.69 0.91
N ASP A 100 2.71 -8.59 -0.06
CA ASP A 100 3.58 -9.75 -0.29
C ASP A 100 4.83 -9.30 -1.04
N VAL A 101 6.02 -9.59 -0.51
CA VAL A 101 7.32 -9.21 -1.11
C VAL A 101 8.08 -10.40 -1.68
#